data_AF-A0A7S1SEK8-F1
#
_entry.id   AF-A0A7S1SEK8-F1
#
_cell.length_a   1.000
_cell.length_b   1.000
_cell.length_c   1.000
_cell.angle_alpha   90.00
_cell.angle_beta   90.00
_cell.angle_gamma   90.00
#
_symmetry.space_group_name_H-M   'P 1'
#
loop_
_entity.id
_entity.type
_entity.pdbx_description
1 polymer ?
#
loop_
_entity_poly.entity_id
_entity_poly.type
_entity_poly.pdbx_seq_one_letter_code
_entity_poly.pdbx_strand_id
1 'polypeptide(L)'
;QDPEVFAHLTPEYLVNFDARAPTMGAGHGPDRERILHDRAGLREHMSLARDDAVGFQRVCEAAHFCWVRVDYVHSCAKRGGPVPRRQELPPGTYLEGVVPPGVQPFVVTYGWASVQHPSPSGAKIRELSSILSELRAADADVVFLDWWGL
;
A
#
# COMPACT_ATOMS: atom_id res chain seq x y z
N GLN A 1 -20.15 -9.54 -10.55
CA GLN A 1 -19.18 -9.73 -9.46
C GLN A 1 -19.77 -10.78 -8.53
N ASP A 2 -19.01 -11.83 -8.25
CA ASP A 2 -19.40 -12.80 -7.23
C ASP A 2 -19.43 -12.07 -5.87
N PRO A 3 -20.56 -12.09 -5.13
CA PRO A 3 -20.68 -11.40 -3.84
C PRO A 3 -19.68 -11.89 -2.78
N GLU A 4 -19.01 -13.01 -3.00
CA GLU A 4 -18.03 -13.58 -2.07
C GLU A 4 -16.58 -13.18 -2.38
N VAL A 5 -16.33 -12.49 -3.50
CA VAL A 5 -14.98 -12.06 -3.91
C VAL A 5 -14.78 -10.57 -3.68
N PHE A 6 -14.15 -10.22 -2.56
CA PHE A 6 -13.75 -8.84 -2.25
C PHE A 6 -12.40 -8.47 -2.87
N ALA A 7 -12.23 -7.19 -3.21
CA ALA A 7 -11.01 -6.66 -3.84
C ALA A 7 -9.71 -6.81 -3.00
N HIS A 8 -9.83 -7.11 -1.71
CA HIS A 8 -8.70 -7.30 -0.80
C HIS A 8 -8.36 -8.77 -0.51
N LEU A 9 -9.04 -9.72 -1.17
CA LEU A 9 -8.73 -11.15 -1.02
C LEU A 9 -7.43 -11.45 -1.76
N THR A 10 -6.37 -11.76 -0.99
CA THR A 10 -5.12 -12.31 -1.52
C THR A 10 -4.99 -13.79 -1.12
N PRO A 11 -4.14 -14.59 -1.79
CA PRO A 11 -3.90 -15.98 -1.38
C PRO A 11 -3.47 -16.10 0.08
N GLU A 12 -2.67 -15.17 0.57
CA GLU A 12 -2.17 -15.13 1.94
C GLU A 12 -3.28 -14.79 2.94
N TYR A 13 -4.19 -13.89 2.57
CA TYR A 13 -5.37 -13.57 3.38
C TYR A 13 -6.26 -14.80 3.56
N LEU A 14 -6.53 -15.54 2.47
CA LEU A 14 -7.34 -16.75 2.49
C LEU A 14 -6.73 -17.82 3.43
N VAL A 15 -5.42 -18.06 3.32
CA VAL A 15 -4.71 -19.01 4.21
C VAL A 15 -4.86 -18.63 5.68
N ASN A 16 -4.63 -17.35 6.02
CA ASN A 16 -4.70 -16.87 7.39
C ASN A 16 -6.13 -16.89 7.94
N PHE A 17 -7.12 -16.61 7.09
CA PHE A 17 -8.53 -16.66 7.47
C PHE A 17 -8.98 -18.11 7.71
N ASP A 18 -8.64 -19.04 6.82
CA ASP A 18 -9.04 -20.44 6.93
C ASP A 18 -8.43 -21.11 8.17
N ALA A 19 -7.20 -20.73 8.54
CA ALA A 19 -6.56 -21.14 9.79
C ALA A 19 -7.29 -20.61 11.05
N ARG A 20 -7.97 -19.46 10.95
CA ARG A 20 -8.72 -18.81 12.05
C ARG A 20 -10.21 -19.17 12.06
N ALA A 21 -10.74 -19.68 10.94
CA ALA A 21 -12.12 -20.10 10.78
C ALA A 21 -12.65 -21.09 11.85
N PRO A 22 -11.85 -21.98 12.47
CA PRO A 22 -12.33 -22.84 13.55
C PRO A 22 -12.69 -22.09 14.84
N THR A 23 -12.17 -20.88 15.03
CA THR A 23 -12.31 -20.09 16.27
C THR A 23 -13.37 -18.99 16.21
N MET A 24 -13.86 -18.67 15.01
CA MET A 24 -14.97 -17.73 14.82
C MET A 24 -16.25 -18.54 14.72
N GLY A 25 -17.10 -18.47 15.76
CA GLY A 25 -18.31 -19.30 15.92
C GLY A 25 -19.05 -19.53 14.61
N ALA A 26 -19.02 -20.77 14.13
CA ALA A 26 -19.42 -21.11 12.77
C ALA A 26 -20.94 -21.15 12.62
N GLY A 27 -21.45 -20.43 11.60
CA GLY A 27 -22.71 -20.78 10.95
C GLY A 27 -22.68 -22.22 10.42
N HIS A 28 -23.87 -22.76 10.12
CA HIS A 28 -24.11 -24.16 9.73
C HIS A 28 -22.96 -24.83 8.95
N GLY A 29 -22.44 -25.94 9.49
CA GLY A 29 -21.33 -26.73 8.95
C GLY A 29 -21.27 -26.94 7.42
N PRO A 30 -22.38 -27.24 6.71
CA PRO A 30 -22.34 -27.44 5.26
C PRO A 30 -21.98 -26.18 4.44
N ASP A 31 -22.38 -24.97 4.88
CA ASP A 31 -21.99 -23.74 4.19
C ASP A 31 -20.50 -23.42 4.41
N ARG A 32 -19.95 -23.79 5.57
CA ARG A 32 -18.53 -23.62 5.87
C ARG A 32 -17.65 -24.50 4.97
N GLU A 33 -18.01 -25.76 4.78
CA GLU A 33 -17.25 -26.66 3.90
C GLU A 33 -17.29 -26.20 2.45
N ARG A 34 -18.44 -25.72 1.97
CA ARG A 34 -18.58 -25.12 0.63
C ARG A 34 -17.65 -23.92 0.47
N ILE A 35 -17.69 -22.96 1.40
CA ILE A 35 -16.86 -21.75 1.35
C ILE A 35 -15.36 -22.11 1.35
N LEU A 36 -14.93 -23.07 2.18
CA LEU A 36 -13.53 -23.50 2.22
C LEU A 36 -13.10 -24.17 0.91
N HIS A 37 -13.97 -24.99 0.31
CA HIS A 37 -13.72 -25.63 -0.98
C HIS A 37 -13.60 -24.59 -2.11
N ASP A 38 -14.52 -23.64 -2.19
CA ASP A 38 -14.54 -22.61 -3.22
C ASP A 38 -13.31 -21.68 -3.12
N ARG A 39 -12.90 -21.36 -1.88
CA ARG A 39 -11.67 -20.59 -1.61
C ARG A 39 -10.40 -21.36 -1.96
N ALA A 40 -10.35 -22.66 -1.68
CA ALA A 40 -9.23 -23.50 -2.09
C ALA A 40 -9.10 -23.51 -3.63
N GLY A 41 -10.22 -23.64 -4.34
CA GLY A 41 -10.25 -23.55 -5.79
C GLY A 41 -9.79 -22.19 -6.33
N LEU A 42 -10.23 -21.08 -5.71
CA LEU A 42 -9.76 -19.74 -6.06
C LEU A 42 -8.24 -19.59 -5.87
N ARG A 43 -7.71 -20.09 -4.75
CA ARG A 43 -6.29 -19.98 -4.41
C ARG A 43 -5.37 -20.63 -5.45
N GLU A 44 -5.76 -21.77 -6.03
CA GLU A 44 -4.97 -22.46 -7.05
C GLU A 44 -4.77 -21.61 -8.32
N HIS A 45 -5.65 -20.64 -8.56
CA HIS A 45 -5.63 -19.80 -9.76
C HIS A 45 -5.08 -18.38 -9.49
N MET A 46 -4.70 -18.08 -8.25
CA MET A 46 -4.19 -16.76 -7.87
C MET A 46 -2.66 -16.77 -7.75
N SER A 47 -2.03 -15.75 -8.33
CA SER A 47 -0.61 -15.49 -8.08
C SER A 47 -0.42 -14.89 -6.67
N LEU A 48 0.71 -15.20 -6.03
CA LEU A 48 1.07 -14.55 -4.77
C LEU A 48 1.18 -13.04 -5.00
N ALA A 49 0.76 -12.23 -4.02
CA ALA A 49 0.68 -10.78 -4.20
C ALA A 49 2.04 -10.14 -4.56
N ARG A 50 3.13 -10.70 -4.03
CA ARG A 50 4.51 -10.26 -4.33
C ARG A 50 4.95 -10.53 -5.77
N ASP A 51 4.33 -11.51 -6.43
CA ASP A 51 4.65 -11.97 -7.77
C ASP A 51 3.64 -11.44 -8.81
N ASP A 52 2.51 -10.87 -8.36
CA ASP A 52 1.43 -10.33 -9.19
C ASP A 52 1.64 -8.85 -9.56
N ALA A 53 2.59 -8.59 -10.46
CA ALA A 53 2.85 -7.25 -10.95
C ALA A 53 1.63 -6.62 -11.66
N VAL A 54 0.80 -7.43 -12.32
CA VAL A 54 -0.40 -6.95 -13.03
C VAL A 54 -1.47 -6.51 -12.04
N GLY A 55 -1.79 -7.36 -11.06
CA GLY A 55 -2.73 -7.05 -9.99
C GLY A 55 -2.29 -5.85 -9.17
N PHE A 56 -0.98 -5.74 -8.86
CA PHE A 56 -0.42 -4.55 -8.20
C PHE A 56 -0.77 -3.27 -8.97
N GLN A 57 -0.49 -3.21 -10.28
CA GLN A 57 -0.80 -2.02 -11.09
C GLN A 57 -2.30 -1.74 -11.16
N ARG A 58 -3.14 -2.77 -11.24
CA ARG A 58 -4.61 -2.63 -11.22
C ARG A 58 -5.12 -2.03 -9.92
N VAL A 59 -4.57 -2.46 -8.78
CA VAL A 59 -4.91 -1.89 -7.47
C VAL A 59 -4.48 -0.43 -7.40
N CYS A 60 -3.25 -0.14 -7.83
CA CYS A 60 -2.73 1.22 -7.83
C CYS A 60 -3.59 2.16 -8.69
N GLU A 61 -3.97 1.73 -9.90
CA GLU A 61 -4.87 2.44 -10.81
C GLU A 61 -6.24 2.68 -10.18
N ALA A 62 -6.90 1.62 -9.71
CA ALA A 62 -8.26 1.71 -9.18
C ALA A 62 -8.36 2.51 -7.88
N ALA A 63 -7.32 2.46 -7.03
CA ALA A 63 -7.26 3.18 -5.77
C ALA A 63 -6.68 4.59 -5.89
N HIS A 64 -6.28 5.02 -7.10
CA HIS A 64 -5.67 6.34 -7.35
C HIS A 64 -4.54 6.66 -6.36
N PHE A 65 -3.61 5.70 -6.19
CA PHE A 65 -2.49 5.87 -5.26
C PHE A 65 -1.66 7.10 -5.63
N CYS A 66 -1.34 7.91 -4.61
CA CYS A 66 -0.48 9.07 -4.76
C CYS A 66 0.98 8.65 -4.53
N TRP A 67 1.72 8.53 -5.63
CA TRP A 67 3.12 8.13 -5.67
C TRP A 67 4.01 9.38 -5.71
N VAL A 68 4.53 9.79 -4.55
CA VAL A 68 5.36 11.00 -4.43
C VAL A 68 6.80 10.70 -4.85
N ARG A 69 7.38 11.57 -5.68
CA ARG A 69 8.75 11.39 -6.17
C ARG A 69 9.78 11.52 -5.05
N VAL A 70 10.85 10.73 -5.14
CA VAL A 70 11.96 10.74 -4.18
C VAL A 70 12.66 12.10 -4.11
N ASP A 71 12.85 12.78 -5.23
CA ASP A 71 13.40 14.15 -5.25
C ASP A 71 12.59 15.13 -4.38
N TYR A 72 11.26 15.01 -4.39
CA TYR A 72 10.36 15.82 -3.59
C TYR A 72 10.41 15.44 -2.11
N VAL A 73 10.57 14.16 -1.77
CA VAL A 73 10.83 13.70 -0.40
C VAL A 73 12.11 14.35 0.14
N HIS A 74 13.19 14.35 -0.64
CA HIS A 74 14.43 15.01 -0.28
C HIS A 74 14.26 16.53 -0.12
N SER A 75 13.48 17.16 -0.99
CA SER A 75 13.15 18.59 -0.88
C SER A 75 12.41 18.91 0.42
N CYS A 76 11.40 18.11 0.78
CA CYS A 76 10.69 18.23 2.05
C CYS A 76 11.60 18.05 3.26
N ALA A 77 12.48 17.05 3.23
CA ALA A 77 13.46 16.80 4.29
C ALA A 77 14.42 17.98 4.50
N LYS A 78 14.89 18.60 3.41
CA LYS A 78 15.75 19.79 3.44
C LYS A 78 15.03 21.02 3.97
N ARG A 79 13.77 21.25 3.55
CA ARG A 79 12.93 22.36 4.04
C ARG A 79 12.67 22.24 5.54
N GLY A 80 12.49 21.02 6.03
CA GLY A 80 12.07 20.77 7.41
C GLY A 80 10.62 21.15 7.67
N GLY A 81 10.21 20.98 8.94
CA GLY A 81 8.83 21.20 9.38
C GLY A 81 7.87 20.11 8.90
N PRO A 82 6.55 20.33 9.06
CA PRO A 82 5.55 19.39 8.58
C PRO A 82 5.60 19.26 7.06
N VAL A 83 5.22 18.08 6.57
CA VAL A 83 5.01 17.86 5.14
C VAL A 83 3.62 18.36 4.76
N PRO A 84 3.42 18.84 3.53
CA PRO A 84 2.10 19.27 3.07
C PRO A 84 1.10 18.11 3.09
N ARG A 85 -0.18 18.44 3.10
CA ARG A 85 -1.26 17.46 2.85
C ARG A 85 -1.29 17.08 1.36
N ARG A 86 -1.98 15.99 1.01
CA ARG A 86 -2.13 15.55 -0.40
C ARG A 86 -2.63 16.69 -1.30
N GLN A 87 -3.66 17.41 -0.88
CA GLN A 87 -4.26 18.53 -1.63
C GLN A 87 -3.35 19.77 -1.77
N GLU A 88 -2.24 19.80 -1.05
CA GLU A 88 -1.25 20.88 -1.08
C GLU A 88 0.01 20.48 -1.87
N LEU A 89 0.06 19.25 -2.40
CA LEU A 89 1.20 18.79 -3.19
C LEU A 89 1.31 19.60 -4.50
N PRO A 90 2.50 20.13 -4.82
CA PRO A 90 2.70 20.83 -6.07
C PRO A 90 2.50 19.91 -7.28
N PRO A 91 1.96 20.41 -8.40
CA PRO A 91 1.87 19.64 -9.63
C PRO A 91 3.24 19.10 -10.06
N GLY A 92 3.29 17.84 -10.49
CA GLY A 92 4.50 17.19 -11.00
C GLY A 92 5.43 16.61 -9.92
N THR A 93 5.13 16.77 -8.62
CA THR A 93 5.91 16.14 -7.55
C THR A 93 5.40 14.75 -7.18
N TYR A 94 4.32 14.30 -7.81
CA TYR A 94 3.71 13.00 -7.60
C TYR A 94 3.10 12.47 -8.90
N LEU A 95 2.90 11.15 -8.93
CA LEU A 95 2.14 10.42 -9.94
C LEU A 95 0.89 9.86 -9.28
N GLU A 96 -0.19 9.72 -10.05
CA GLU A 96 -1.44 9.15 -9.54
C GLU A 96 -1.75 7.85 -10.28
N GLY A 97 -2.13 6.81 -9.52
CA GLY A 97 -2.48 5.52 -10.08
C GLY A 97 -1.26 4.62 -10.29
N VAL A 98 -0.95 4.33 -11.55
CA VAL A 98 0.03 3.31 -11.98
C VAL A 98 1.47 3.77 -11.72
N VAL A 99 2.33 2.84 -11.29
CA VAL A 99 3.78 3.08 -11.20
C VAL A 99 4.41 2.83 -12.57
N PRO A 100 5.14 3.79 -13.17
CA PRO A 100 5.72 3.62 -14.50
C PRO A 100 6.75 2.48 -14.56
N PRO A 101 6.96 1.85 -15.74
CA PRO A 101 8.00 0.85 -15.92
C PRO A 101 9.39 1.41 -15.59
N GLY A 102 10.19 0.61 -14.87
CA GLY A 102 11.57 0.98 -14.49
C GLY A 102 11.68 1.93 -13.31
N VAL A 103 10.56 2.34 -12.71
CA VAL A 103 10.51 3.14 -11.47
C VAL A 103 10.35 2.20 -10.28
N GLN A 104 11.17 2.37 -9.25
CA GLN A 104 11.06 1.60 -8.02
C GLN A 104 10.02 2.22 -7.08
N PRO A 105 8.93 1.49 -6.73
CA PRO A 105 8.02 1.94 -5.69
C PRO A 105 8.54 1.57 -4.30
N PHE A 106 8.38 2.48 -3.36
CA PHE A 106 8.55 2.28 -1.92
C PHE A 106 7.21 2.54 -1.22
N VAL A 107 6.83 1.67 -0.28
CA VAL A 107 5.60 1.83 0.50
C VAL A 107 5.97 2.04 1.95
N VAL A 108 5.52 3.16 2.53
CA VAL A 108 5.90 3.59 3.87
C VAL A 108 4.66 3.94 4.67
N THR A 109 4.58 3.40 5.88
CA THR A 109 3.56 3.75 6.87
C THR A 109 4.21 4.30 8.13
N TYR A 110 3.61 5.33 8.70
CA TYR A 110 4.08 5.94 9.94
C TYR A 110 2.95 6.05 10.97
N GLY A 111 3.24 5.65 12.21
CA GLY A 111 2.36 5.99 13.33
C GLY A 111 2.22 7.51 13.49
N TRP A 112 1.04 7.99 13.86
CA TRP A 112 0.81 9.43 14.03
C TRP A 112 1.53 9.94 15.29
N ALA A 113 2.34 10.98 15.15
CA ALA A 113 3.04 11.61 16.29
C ALA A 113 2.21 12.70 16.99
N SER A 114 1.13 13.19 16.37
CA SER A 114 0.19 14.13 16.98
C SER A 114 -1.20 13.97 16.36
N VAL A 115 -2.21 14.63 16.94
CA VAL A 115 -3.60 14.61 16.42
C VAL A 115 -3.74 15.33 15.08
N GLN A 116 -2.93 16.35 14.82
CA GLN A 116 -3.11 17.25 13.67
C GLN A 116 -2.21 16.91 12.48
N HIS A 117 -1.10 16.19 12.72
CA HIS A 117 -0.14 15.87 11.68
C HIS A 117 0.73 14.66 12.08
N PRO A 118 1.06 13.73 11.17
CA PRO A 118 1.80 12.51 11.50
C PRO A 118 3.26 12.76 11.93
N SER A 119 3.87 13.86 11.48
CA SER A 119 5.21 14.29 11.91
C SER A 119 5.37 15.82 11.95
N PRO A 120 4.86 16.50 13.00
CA PRO A 120 4.90 17.98 13.05
C PRO A 120 6.31 18.55 12.96
N SER A 121 7.31 17.81 13.47
CA SER A 121 8.73 18.21 13.45
C SER A 121 9.44 17.97 12.11
N GLY A 122 8.82 17.23 11.19
CA GLY A 122 9.48 16.75 9.97
C GLY A 122 10.54 15.68 10.22
N ALA A 123 10.67 15.14 11.43
CA ALA A 123 11.68 14.13 11.72
C ALA A 123 11.52 12.88 10.84
N LYS A 124 10.29 12.44 10.59
CA LYS A 124 10.01 11.24 9.81
C LYS A 124 10.35 11.38 8.34
N ILE A 125 10.10 12.56 7.74
CA ILE A 125 10.47 12.79 6.34
C ILE A 125 11.99 12.89 6.16
N ARG A 126 12.71 13.41 7.18
CA ARG A 126 14.18 13.39 7.19
C ARG A 126 14.74 11.98 7.31
N GLU A 127 14.16 11.17 8.19
CA GLU A 127 14.50 9.74 8.33
C GLU A 127 14.25 9.00 7.01
N LEU A 128 13.07 9.17 6.41
CA LEU A 128 12.75 8.60 5.11
C LEU A 128 13.78 8.99 4.04
N SER A 129 14.10 10.27 3.95
CA SER A 129 15.10 10.80 3.02
C SER A 129 16.48 10.17 3.23
N SER A 130 16.89 9.93 4.49
CA SER A 130 18.16 9.25 4.78
C SER A 130 18.13 7.81 4.28
N ILE A 131 17.08 7.06 4.60
CA ILE A 131 16.92 5.65 4.22
C ILE A 131 16.88 5.50 2.69
N LEU A 132 16.15 6.37 1.97
CA LEU A 132 16.11 6.36 0.51
C LEU A 132 17.50 6.64 -0.10
N SER A 133 18.29 7.51 0.52
CA SER A 133 19.67 7.77 0.09
C SER A 133 20.57 6.55 0.31
N GLU A 134 20.42 5.86 1.44
CA GLU A 134 21.15 4.62 1.76
C GLU A 134 20.81 3.49 0.79
N LEU A 135 19.53 3.38 0.40
CA LEU A 135 19.03 2.45 -0.61
C LEU A 135 19.39 2.86 -2.04
N ARG A 136 20.02 4.03 -2.23
CA ARG A 136 20.36 4.61 -3.54
C ARG A 136 19.15 4.72 -4.47
N ALA A 137 17.99 5.08 -3.91
CA ALA A 137 16.80 5.36 -4.69
C ALA A 137 17.08 6.51 -5.67
N ALA A 138 16.63 6.37 -6.91
CA ALA A 138 16.75 7.41 -7.91
C ALA A 138 15.74 8.54 -7.64
N ASP A 139 16.06 9.76 -8.08
CA ASP A 139 15.17 10.92 -7.95
C ASP A 139 13.78 10.70 -8.60
N ALA A 140 13.73 9.85 -9.63
CA ALA A 140 12.52 9.47 -10.36
C ALA A 140 11.74 8.31 -9.69
N ASP A 141 12.33 7.62 -8.71
CA ASP A 141 11.64 6.61 -7.92
C ASP A 141 10.50 7.25 -7.12
N VAL A 142 9.58 6.42 -6.64
CA VAL A 142 8.36 6.90 -6.01
C VAL A 142 8.09 6.26 -4.66
N VAL A 143 7.46 7.04 -3.79
CA VAL A 143 7.07 6.64 -2.45
C VAL A 143 5.56 6.80 -2.30
N PHE A 144 4.89 5.74 -1.90
CA PHE A 144 3.57 5.83 -1.31
C PHE A 144 3.73 6.03 0.20
N LEU A 145 3.26 7.17 0.69
CA LEU A 145 3.16 7.47 2.11
C LEU A 145 1.69 7.46 2.50
N ASP A 146 1.31 6.66 3.50
CA ASP A 146 -0.08 6.55 3.98
C ASP A 146 -0.78 7.89 4.21
N TRP A 147 -0.07 8.88 4.77
CA TRP A 147 -0.56 10.25 4.97
C TRP A 147 -0.94 10.99 3.67
N TRP A 148 -0.26 10.71 2.55
CA TRP A 148 -0.58 11.27 1.23
C TRP A 148 -1.52 10.36 0.43
N GLY A 149 -1.71 9.11 0.87
CA GLY A 149 -2.55 8.13 0.22
C GLY A 149 -4.05 8.31 0.50
N LEU A 150 -4.42 9.08 1.52
CA LEU A 150 -5.81 9.32 1.96
C LEU A 150 -6.31 10.73 1.61
#